data_AF-A0A2I7M092-F1
#
_entry.id   AF-A0A2I7M092-F1
#
_cell.length_a   1.000
_cell.length_b   1.000
_cell.length_c   1.000
_cell.angle_alpha   90.00
_cell.angle_beta   90.00
_cell.angle_gamma   90.00
#
_symmetry.space_group_name_H-M   'P 1'
#
loop_
_entity.id
_entity.type
_entity.pdbx_description
1 polymer ?
#
loop_
_entity_poly.entity_id
_entity_poly.type
_entity_poly.pdbx_seq_one_letter_code
_entity_poly.pdbx_strand_id
1 'polypeptide(L)'
;MRFVSRFTSRLGIGVGRIIPTSAGRRILGIVGAGLVLVTLSTPASAFRAINRLEVVPAGTSQFEVIGRAGALKSDYWCAAGDYVRKSLGLSWQTKIYAVDGIGASATTGARSAVRFTLDPVAAGVTPFTGNWTGDILTPGYAFRANAAYGKCEDWIFPFRSRN
;
A
#
# COMPACT_ATOMS: atom_id res chain seq x y z
N MET A 1 10.51 41.98 -12.29
CA MET A 1 9.31 42.56 -12.93
C MET A 1 8.06 41.87 -12.39
N ARG A 2 7.09 42.62 -11.87
CA ARG A 2 5.78 42.16 -11.38
C ARG A 2 4.76 42.37 -12.48
N PHE A 3 3.85 41.43 -12.74
CA PHE A 3 2.52 41.76 -13.26
C PHE A 3 1.48 40.80 -12.66
N VAL A 4 0.66 41.38 -11.79
CA VAL A 4 -0.57 40.84 -11.21
C VAL A 4 -1.70 41.42 -12.05
N SER A 5 -2.63 40.60 -12.52
CA SER A 5 -3.88 41.11 -13.09
C SER A 5 -5.06 40.37 -12.50
N ARG A 6 -5.66 41.01 -11.48
CA ARG A 6 -7.01 40.73 -10.99
C ARG A 6 -7.98 41.38 -11.98
N PHE A 7 -8.95 40.61 -12.46
CA PHE A 7 -10.11 41.14 -13.15
C PHE A 7 -11.29 41.21 -12.18
N THR A 8 -11.79 42.41 -11.97
CA THR A 8 -12.96 42.77 -11.16
C THR A 8 -14.17 43.02 -12.05
N SER A 9 -15.33 42.68 -11.48
CA SER A 9 -16.64 43.34 -11.65
C SER A 9 -17.47 43.05 -12.91
N ARG A 10 -18.72 42.61 -12.67
CA ARG A 10 -19.90 43.50 -12.78
C ARG A 10 -21.18 42.84 -12.22
N LEU A 11 -21.84 43.59 -11.34
CA LEU A 11 -23.25 43.42 -10.96
C LEU A 11 -24.15 43.66 -12.18
N GLY A 12 -25.26 42.91 -12.23
CA GLY A 12 -26.41 43.21 -13.09
C GLY A 12 -27.69 42.75 -12.39
N ILE A 13 -28.37 43.69 -11.75
CA ILE A 13 -29.73 43.59 -11.20
C ILE A 13 -30.70 43.88 -12.35
N GLY A 14 -31.77 43.10 -12.51
CA GLY A 14 -32.76 43.41 -13.53
C GLY A 14 -34.03 42.54 -13.54
N VAL A 15 -35.08 43.12 -12.95
CA VAL A 15 -36.49 43.09 -13.42
C VAL A 15 -37.29 41.79 -13.25
N GLY A 16 -38.28 41.86 -12.36
CA GLY A 16 -39.32 40.84 -12.21
C GLY A 16 -40.45 40.96 -13.22
N ARG A 17 -41.22 39.87 -13.35
CA ARG A 17 -42.59 39.93 -13.87
C ARG A 17 -43.40 38.67 -13.54
N ILE A 18 -44.45 38.91 -12.74
CA ILE A 18 -45.83 38.38 -12.82
C ILE A 18 -46.07 36.86 -12.68
N ILE A 19 -46.89 36.60 -11.67
CA ILE A 19 -47.58 35.37 -11.27
C ILE A 19 -48.57 34.93 -12.37
N PRO A 20 -48.64 33.62 -12.70
CA PRO A 20 -49.90 33.01 -13.05
C PRO A 20 -50.34 32.00 -11.97
N THR A 21 -51.51 32.28 -11.40
CA THR A 21 -52.36 31.31 -10.72
C THR A 21 -52.97 30.37 -11.75
N SER A 22 -52.62 29.10 -11.71
CA SER A 22 -53.48 28.06 -12.27
C SER A 22 -53.36 26.80 -11.42
N ALA A 23 -54.44 26.54 -10.68
CA ALA A 23 -54.72 25.29 -10.02
C ALA A 23 -54.55 24.12 -11.00
N GLY A 24 -53.85 23.09 -10.57
CA GLY A 24 -53.60 21.91 -11.41
C GLY A 24 -52.81 20.86 -10.65
N ARG A 25 -53.35 20.39 -9.53
CA ARG A 25 -52.83 19.25 -8.78
C ARG A 25 -52.87 18.00 -9.67
N ARG A 26 -51.75 17.67 -10.29
CA ARG A 26 -51.43 16.33 -10.78
C ARG A 26 -50.05 15.95 -10.27
N ILE A 27 -50.04 15.33 -9.10
CA ILE A 27 -48.92 14.54 -8.63
C ILE A 27 -48.79 13.36 -9.60
N LEU A 28 -47.74 13.34 -10.44
CA LEU A 28 -47.30 12.09 -11.05
C LEU A 28 -45.82 12.18 -11.48
N GLY A 29 -44.97 11.53 -10.68
CA GLY A 29 -43.77 10.84 -11.13
C GLY A 29 -42.53 11.68 -11.45
N ILE A 30 -41.77 12.05 -10.42
CA ILE A 30 -40.32 12.31 -10.59
C ILE A 30 -39.67 10.95 -10.88
N VAL A 31 -39.46 10.60 -12.15
CA VAL A 31 -38.49 9.56 -12.50
C VAL A 31 -37.11 10.22 -12.48
N GLY A 32 -36.55 10.34 -11.27
CA GLY A 32 -35.18 10.74 -11.07
C GLY A 32 -34.26 9.61 -11.50
N ALA A 33 -33.65 9.72 -12.67
CA ALA A 33 -32.56 8.85 -13.08
C ALA A 33 -31.33 9.16 -12.20
N GLY A 34 -31.29 8.56 -11.01
CA GLY A 34 -30.13 8.60 -10.13
C GLY A 34 -29.00 7.78 -10.73
N LEU A 35 -27.99 8.44 -11.29
CA LEU A 35 -26.72 7.81 -11.69
C LEU A 35 -25.97 7.40 -10.41
N VAL A 36 -26.19 6.18 -9.95
CA VAL A 36 -25.46 5.57 -8.83
C VAL A 36 -24.03 5.31 -9.30
N LEU A 37 -23.07 6.16 -8.89
CA LEU A 37 -21.65 5.87 -9.01
C LEU A 37 -21.30 4.75 -8.02
N VAL A 38 -21.29 3.51 -8.51
CA VAL A 38 -20.75 2.37 -7.76
C VAL A 38 -19.23 2.54 -7.74
N THR A 39 -18.69 2.98 -6.61
CA THR A 39 -17.25 2.94 -6.36
C THR A 39 -16.86 1.48 -6.15
N LEU A 40 -16.47 0.80 -7.22
CA LEU A 40 -15.81 -0.50 -7.15
C LEU A 40 -14.46 -0.27 -6.46
N SER A 41 -14.37 -0.59 -5.16
CA SER A 41 -13.08 -0.73 -4.48
C SER A 41 -12.31 -1.83 -5.20
N THR A 42 -11.35 -1.44 -6.04
CA THR A 42 -10.43 -2.40 -6.64
C THR A 42 -9.66 -3.08 -5.52
N PRO A 43 -9.67 -4.43 -5.43
CA PRO A 43 -8.83 -5.10 -4.46
C PRO A 43 -7.39 -4.68 -4.74
N ALA A 44 -6.69 -4.21 -3.70
CA ALA A 44 -5.25 -4.00 -3.79
C ALA A 44 -4.64 -5.32 -4.30
N SER A 45 -3.97 -5.28 -5.44
CA SER A 45 -3.40 -6.47 -6.07
C SER A 45 -2.36 -7.08 -5.14
N ALA A 46 -2.76 -8.15 -4.44
CA ALA A 46 -1.91 -8.89 -3.53
C ALA A 46 -1.08 -9.91 -4.33
N PHE A 47 0.24 -9.82 -4.23
CA PHE A 47 1.14 -10.84 -4.75
C PHE A 47 1.23 -12.00 -3.76
N ARG A 48 1.10 -13.23 -4.24
CA ARG A 48 1.25 -14.42 -3.39
C ARG A 48 2.63 -15.03 -3.58
N ALA A 49 3.45 -14.96 -2.54
CA ALA A 49 4.80 -15.52 -2.54
C ALA A 49 4.82 -17.05 -2.54
N ILE A 50 5.97 -17.64 -2.85
CA ILE A 50 6.21 -19.08 -2.84
C ILE A 50 5.88 -19.74 -1.50
N ASN A 51 6.11 -19.03 -0.39
CA ASN A 51 5.76 -19.48 0.95
C ASN A 51 4.31 -19.19 1.36
N ARG A 52 3.46 -18.82 0.38
CA ARG A 52 2.03 -18.55 0.51
C ARG A 52 1.68 -17.33 1.36
N LEU A 53 2.67 -16.53 1.77
CA LEU A 53 2.39 -15.21 2.35
C LEU A 53 1.96 -14.24 1.25
N GLU A 54 1.10 -13.30 1.63
CA GLU A 54 0.61 -12.26 0.72
C GLU A 54 1.43 -11.00 0.88
N VAL A 55 1.75 -10.36 -0.24
CA VAL A 55 2.46 -9.08 -0.29
C VAL A 55 1.53 -8.04 -0.88
N VAL A 56 1.27 -7.00 -0.12
CA VAL A 56 0.36 -5.92 -0.50
C VAL A 56 1.12 -4.59 -0.57
N PRO A 57 0.77 -3.69 -1.50
CA PRO A 57 1.34 -2.34 -1.52
C PRO A 57 0.97 -1.60 -0.23
N ALA A 58 1.92 -0.86 0.35
CA ALA A 58 1.71 -0.09 1.58
C ALA A 58 2.32 1.30 1.43
N GLY A 59 1.50 2.35 1.50
CA GLY A 59 1.98 3.74 1.39
C GLY A 59 2.89 4.01 0.17
N THR A 60 3.72 5.05 0.28
CA THR A 60 4.68 5.42 -0.78
C THR A 60 5.96 4.61 -0.64
N SER A 61 6.31 3.83 -1.67
CA SER A 61 7.54 3.01 -1.76
C SER A 61 7.69 1.87 -0.74
N GLN A 62 6.64 1.52 0.00
CA GLN A 62 6.66 0.38 0.93
C GLN A 62 5.70 -0.72 0.45
N PHE A 63 5.91 -1.91 0.99
CA PHE A 63 5.01 -3.03 0.84
C PHE A 63 4.94 -3.80 2.15
N GLU A 64 3.79 -4.36 2.45
CA GLU A 64 3.57 -5.21 3.61
C GLU A 64 3.59 -6.67 3.20
N VAL A 65 4.34 -7.48 3.94
CA VAL A 65 4.22 -8.94 3.88
C VAL A 65 3.29 -9.36 5.02
N ILE A 66 2.15 -9.93 4.66
CA ILE A 66 1.13 -10.39 5.59
C ILE A 66 1.49 -11.78 6.12
N GLY A 67 1.64 -11.86 7.44
CA GLY A 67 1.99 -13.07 8.14
C GLY A 67 0.81 -13.99 8.38
N ARG A 68 1.13 -15.28 8.54
CA ARG A 68 0.21 -16.31 9.04
C ARG A 68 0.61 -16.73 10.45
N ALA A 69 -0.26 -17.44 11.15
CA ALA A 69 0.06 -17.99 12.47
C ALA A 69 1.35 -18.84 12.43
N GLY A 70 2.30 -18.55 13.32
CA GLY A 70 3.58 -19.24 13.41
C GLY A 70 4.61 -18.88 12.34
N ALA A 71 4.36 -17.84 11.52
CA ALA A 71 5.35 -17.35 10.56
C ALA A 71 6.62 -16.87 11.28
N LEU A 72 7.77 -17.34 10.80
CA LEU A 72 9.09 -16.94 11.30
C LEU A 72 9.57 -15.69 10.59
N LYS A 73 10.56 -15.00 11.18
CA LYS A 73 11.18 -13.82 10.58
C LYS A 73 11.73 -14.10 9.16
N SER A 74 12.25 -15.31 8.92
CA SER A 74 12.72 -15.76 7.61
C SER A 74 11.59 -15.89 6.58
N ASP A 75 10.37 -16.25 6.99
CA ASP A 75 9.22 -16.31 6.09
C ASP A 75 8.89 -14.94 5.50
N TYR A 76 8.98 -13.87 6.29
CA TYR A 76 8.74 -12.52 5.81
C TYR A 76 9.79 -12.09 4.78
N TRP A 77 11.07 -12.40 5.05
CA TRP A 77 12.16 -12.12 4.11
C TRP A 77 12.07 -12.95 2.83
N CYS A 78 11.67 -14.22 2.92
CA CYS A 78 11.40 -15.06 1.75
C CYS A 78 10.37 -14.39 0.83
N ALA A 79 9.22 -13.99 1.37
CA ALA A 79 8.16 -13.37 0.60
C ALA A 79 8.57 -12.02 0.01
N ALA A 80 9.33 -11.21 0.76
CA ALA A 80 9.87 -9.94 0.28
C ALA A 80 10.85 -10.13 -0.90
N GLY A 81 11.77 -11.09 -0.78
CA GLY A 81 12.71 -11.43 -1.84
C GLY A 81 12.01 -11.96 -3.10
N ASP A 82 11.01 -12.82 -2.92
CA ASP A 82 10.21 -13.37 -4.02
C ASP A 82 9.40 -12.28 -4.73
N TYR A 83 8.75 -11.39 -3.98
CA TYR A 83 8.02 -10.25 -4.53
C TYR A 83 8.90 -9.33 -5.38
N VAL A 84 10.07 -8.93 -4.86
CA VAL A 84 11.01 -8.07 -5.59
C VAL A 84 11.50 -8.71 -6.88
N ARG A 85 11.68 -10.03 -6.88
CA ARG A 85 12.21 -10.77 -8.03
C ARG A 85 11.16 -11.16 -9.06
N LYS A 86 9.98 -11.60 -8.62
CA LYS A 86 8.93 -12.15 -9.47
C LYS A 86 7.86 -11.13 -9.83
N SER A 87 7.47 -10.27 -8.89
CA SER A 87 6.45 -9.26 -9.13
C SER A 87 7.04 -7.97 -9.70
N LEU A 88 8.17 -7.51 -9.15
CA LEU A 88 8.81 -6.25 -9.59
C LEU A 88 9.88 -6.45 -10.67
N GLY A 89 10.38 -7.68 -10.86
CA GLY A 89 11.40 -7.98 -11.87
C GLY A 89 12.77 -7.33 -11.62
N LEU A 90 13.05 -6.87 -10.41
CA LEU A 90 14.26 -6.11 -10.08
C LEU A 90 15.46 -7.01 -9.83
N SER A 91 16.68 -6.47 -9.91
CA SER A 91 17.96 -7.19 -9.74
C SER A 91 18.06 -8.01 -8.45
N TRP A 92 18.80 -9.13 -8.50
CA TRP A 92 19.18 -9.91 -7.31
C TRP A 92 19.98 -9.10 -6.28
N GLN A 93 20.64 -8.03 -6.72
CA GLN A 93 21.44 -7.15 -5.88
C GLN A 93 20.62 -6.01 -5.24
N THR A 94 19.34 -5.88 -5.59
CA THR A 94 18.45 -4.86 -5.03
C THR A 94 18.37 -5.01 -3.51
N LYS A 95 18.60 -3.92 -2.77
CA LYS A 95 18.49 -3.91 -1.32
C LYS A 95 17.01 -3.76 -0.92
N ILE A 96 16.61 -4.55 0.06
CA ILE A 96 15.29 -4.56 0.66
C ILE A 96 15.49 -4.26 2.13
N TYR A 97 14.86 -3.21 2.64
CA TYR A 97 15.03 -2.73 4.01
C TYR A 97 13.79 -3.06 4.83
N ALA A 98 13.96 -3.59 6.04
CA ALA A 98 12.89 -3.70 7.01
C ALA A 98 12.53 -2.29 7.53
N VAL A 99 11.25 -1.95 7.51
CA VAL A 99 10.74 -0.68 8.06
C VAL A 99 10.39 -0.85 9.54
N ASP A 100 9.82 -1.98 9.91
CA ASP A 100 9.46 -2.36 11.27
C ASP A 100 9.62 -3.87 11.53
N GLY A 101 9.44 -4.26 12.79
CA GLY A 101 9.32 -5.67 13.18
C GLY A 101 7.93 -6.23 12.89
N ILE A 102 7.66 -7.46 13.35
CA ILE A 102 6.34 -8.07 13.20
C ILE A 102 5.32 -7.29 14.04
N GLY A 103 4.31 -6.73 13.40
CA GLY A 103 3.24 -5.97 14.03
C GLY A 103 1.89 -6.13 13.31
N ALA A 104 0.89 -5.36 13.72
CA ALA A 104 -0.39 -5.35 13.00
C ALA A 104 -0.23 -4.68 11.63
N SER A 105 -0.86 -5.23 10.60
CA SER A 105 -0.89 -4.65 9.25
C SER A 105 -1.70 -3.37 9.25
N ALA A 106 -1.11 -2.29 8.73
CA ALA A 106 -1.82 -1.03 8.53
C ALA A 106 -2.75 -1.11 7.30
N THR A 107 -2.47 -2.02 6.36
CA THR A 107 -3.18 -2.11 5.08
C THR A 107 -4.40 -3.04 5.15
N THR A 108 -4.26 -4.19 5.83
CA THR A 108 -5.27 -5.27 5.81
C THR A 108 -5.92 -5.51 7.18
N GLY A 109 -5.37 -4.95 8.26
CA GLY A 109 -5.79 -5.26 9.62
C GLY A 109 -5.38 -6.64 10.13
N ALA A 110 -4.56 -7.39 9.38
CA ALA A 110 -3.98 -8.64 9.83
C ALA A 110 -3.17 -8.46 11.12
N ARG A 111 -3.19 -9.45 12.02
CA ARG A 111 -2.53 -9.36 13.33
C ARG A 111 -0.99 -9.38 13.25
N SER A 112 -0.45 -9.84 12.13
CA SER A 112 0.99 -9.98 11.91
C SER A 112 1.32 -9.59 10.48
N ALA A 113 2.19 -8.61 10.31
CA ALA A 113 2.77 -8.16 9.07
C ALA A 113 4.13 -7.50 9.35
N VAL A 114 4.92 -7.37 8.29
CA VAL A 114 6.19 -6.62 8.31
C VAL A 114 6.18 -5.70 7.10
N ARG A 115 6.52 -4.43 7.31
CA ARG A 115 6.73 -3.47 6.22
C ARG A 115 8.17 -3.53 5.73
N PHE A 116 8.31 -3.50 4.42
CA PHE A 116 9.59 -3.38 3.74
C PHE A 116 9.56 -2.21 2.77
N THR A 117 10.75 -1.70 2.44
CA THR A 117 10.95 -0.64 1.46
C THR A 117 12.17 -0.94 0.58
N LEU A 118 12.15 -0.40 -0.63
CA LEU A 118 13.33 -0.32 -1.50
C LEU A 118 13.98 1.07 -1.45
N ASP A 119 13.27 2.06 -0.90
CA ASP A 119 13.72 3.43 -0.68
C ASP A 119 13.65 3.75 0.82
N PRO A 120 14.77 3.60 1.55
CA PRO A 120 14.79 3.84 2.99
C PRO A 120 14.58 5.32 3.33
N VAL A 121 15.00 6.25 2.48
CA VAL A 121 14.85 7.69 2.71
C VAL A 121 13.38 8.08 2.60
N ALA A 122 12.68 7.65 1.55
CA ALA A 122 11.25 7.90 1.40
C ALA A 122 10.41 7.25 2.51
N ALA A 123 10.85 6.12 3.06
CA ALA A 123 10.20 5.45 4.18
C ALA A 123 10.54 6.06 5.55
N GLY A 124 11.46 7.03 5.63
CA GLY A 124 11.90 7.62 6.90
C GLY A 124 12.71 6.64 7.77
N VAL A 125 13.36 5.65 7.16
CA VAL A 125 14.13 4.62 7.84
C VAL A 125 15.61 4.86 7.62
N THR A 126 16.38 5.01 8.70
CA THR A 126 17.85 5.12 8.60
C THR A 126 18.44 3.74 8.34
N PRO A 127 19.22 3.53 7.26
CA PRO A 127 19.89 2.26 7.01
C PRO A 127 20.77 1.82 8.18
N PHE A 128 20.65 0.56 8.58
CA PHE A 128 21.48 -0.02 9.61
C PHE A 128 22.93 -0.15 9.13
N THR A 129 23.89 0.35 9.92
CA THR A 129 25.32 0.38 9.57
C THR A 129 26.19 -0.56 10.41
N GLY A 130 25.60 -1.28 11.37
CA GLY A 130 26.34 -2.22 12.22
C GLY A 130 26.79 -3.48 11.47
N ASN A 131 27.89 -4.08 11.93
CA ASN A 131 28.43 -5.32 11.36
C ASN A 131 27.66 -6.57 11.81
N TRP A 132 26.86 -6.46 12.87
CA TRP A 132 26.05 -7.54 13.42
C TRP A 132 24.68 -7.01 13.84
N THR A 133 23.64 -7.79 13.61
CA THR A 133 22.30 -7.57 14.17
C THR A 133 21.84 -8.83 14.90
N GLY A 134 21.27 -8.65 16.10
CA GLY A 134 20.61 -9.73 16.82
C GLY A 134 19.22 -10.06 16.29
N ASP A 135 18.63 -9.15 15.50
CA ASP A 135 17.32 -9.33 14.88
C ASP A 135 17.37 -8.95 13.40
N ILE A 136 17.00 -9.88 12.52
CA ILE A 136 16.98 -9.65 11.08
C ILE A 136 15.83 -8.74 10.63
N LEU A 137 14.90 -8.37 11.51
CA LEU A 137 13.85 -7.39 11.26
C LEU A 137 14.08 -6.05 11.98
N THR A 138 15.31 -5.80 12.45
CA THR A 138 15.67 -4.47 12.95
C THR A 138 15.38 -3.41 11.87
N PRO A 139 14.65 -2.32 12.18
CA PRO A 139 14.41 -1.24 11.23
C PRO A 139 15.70 -0.73 10.60
N GLY A 140 15.69 -0.60 9.27
CA GLY A 140 16.85 -0.19 8.47
C GLY A 140 17.83 -1.30 8.15
N TYR A 141 17.72 -2.48 8.77
CA TYR A 141 18.46 -3.66 8.34
C TYR A 141 18.00 -4.09 6.95
N ALA A 142 18.96 -4.52 6.13
CA ALA A 142 18.69 -4.84 4.74
C ALA A 142 19.32 -6.16 4.32
N PHE A 143 18.55 -6.92 3.55
CA PHE A 143 19.09 -7.97 2.70
C PHE A 143 19.10 -7.53 1.24
N ARG A 144 20.04 -8.09 0.48
CA ARG A 144 19.91 -8.12 -0.98
C ARG A 144 18.80 -9.10 -1.36
N ALA A 145 18.11 -8.88 -2.47
CA ALA A 145 16.99 -9.70 -2.90
C ALA A 145 17.34 -11.20 -3.00
N ASN A 146 18.58 -11.55 -3.38
CA ASN A 146 19.06 -12.93 -3.37
C ASN A 146 19.15 -13.53 -1.95
N ALA A 147 19.70 -12.79 -0.99
CA ALA A 147 19.81 -13.23 0.40
C ALA A 147 18.43 -13.35 1.06
N ALA A 148 17.52 -12.43 0.74
CA ALA A 148 16.12 -12.49 1.18
C ALA A 148 15.40 -13.72 0.59
N TYR A 149 15.51 -13.94 -0.73
CA TYR A 149 14.92 -15.11 -1.39
C TYR A 149 15.51 -16.44 -0.90
N GLY A 150 16.81 -16.46 -0.56
CA GLY A 150 17.44 -17.63 0.05
C GLY A 150 16.79 -18.08 1.36
N LYS A 151 16.09 -17.18 2.07
CA LYS A 151 15.32 -17.54 3.27
C LYS A 151 14.09 -18.41 2.99
N CYS A 152 13.71 -18.59 1.72
CA CYS A 152 12.65 -19.51 1.34
C CYS A 152 12.99 -20.98 1.59
N GLU A 153 14.26 -21.32 1.79
CA GLU A 153 14.70 -22.68 2.10
C GLU A 153 14.06 -23.22 3.39
N ASP A 154 13.82 -22.38 4.40
CA ASP A 154 13.18 -22.79 5.66
C ASP A 154 11.75 -23.28 5.43
N TRP A 155 11.02 -22.66 4.51
CA TRP A 155 9.66 -23.06 4.16
C TRP A 155 9.63 -24.32 3.28
N ILE A 156 10.59 -24.46 2.37
CA ILE A 156 10.68 -25.62 1.45
C ILE A 156 11.20 -26.86 2.20
N PHE A 157 12.13 -26.68 3.15
CA PHE A 157 12.79 -27.74 3.92
C PHE A 157 12.65 -27.49 5.43
N PRO A 158 11.45 -27.64 6.02
CA PRO A 158 11.15 -27.22 7.39
C PRO A 158 11.96 -27.93 8.48
N PHE A 159 12.62 -29.05 8.16
CA PHE A 159 13.43 -29.81 9.11
C PHE A 159 14.91 -29.44 9.12
N ARG A 160 15.41 -28.63 8.18
CA ARG A 160 16.84 -28.31 8.07
C ARG A 160 17.31 -27.22 9.03
N SER A 161 16.45 -26.26 9.34
CA SER A 161 16.79 -25.07 10.16
C SER A 161 16.35 -25.17 11.63
N ARG A 162 15.89 -26.34 12.08
CA ARG A 162 15.34 -26.57 13.44
C ARG A 162 16.33 -27.26 14.40
N ASN A 163 17.59 -27.42 13.99
CA ASN A 163 18.65 -28.08 14.75
C ASN A 163 19.83 -27.13 14.92
#